data_AF-A0A4V3RZA1-F1
#
_entry.id   AF-A0A4V3RZA1-F1
#
_cell.length_a   1.000
_cell.length_b   1.000
_cell.length_c   1.000
_cell.angle_alpha   90.00
_cell.angle_beta   90.00
_cell.angle_gamma   90.00
#
_symmetry.space_group_name_H-M   'P 1'
#
loop_
_entity.id
_entity.type
_entity.pdbx_description
1 polymer ?
#
loop_
_entity_poly.entity_id
_entity_poly.type
_entity_poly.pdbx_seq_one_letter_code
_entity_poly.pdbx_strand_id
1 'polypeptide(L)' 'MEQDEMNLAELLKQTAEENQTRKILEILSECKDLDEAKEKIKALLNK' A
#
# COMPACT_ATOMS: atom_id res chain seq x y z
N MET A 1 15.96 -2.76 -22.60
CA MET A 1 15.08 -2.23 -21.55
C MET A 1 13.99 -3.26 -21.39
N GLU A 2 14.14 -4.20 -20.46
CA GLU A 2 13.24 -5.36 -20.29
C GLU A 2 12.00 -4.98 -19.45
N GLN A 3 11.35 -3.86 -19.78
CA GLN A 3 10.03 -3.53 -19.21
C GLN A 3 8.88 -4.19 -20.00
N ASP A 4 9.18 -4.84 -21.11
CA ASP A 4 8.19 -5.08 -22.17
C ASP A 4 7.31 -6.33 -22.01
N GLU A 5 7.52 -7.21 -21.03
CA GLU A 5 6.55 -8.31 -20.78
C GLU A 5 6.47 -8.68 -19.28
N MET A 6 6.04 -7.74 -18.43
CA MET A 6 5.47 -8.16 -17.14
C MET A 6 4.17 -8.91 -17.42
N ASN A 7 4.07 -10.13 -16.91
CA ASN A 7 2.83 -10.89 -17.06
C ASN A 7 1.70 -10.18 -16.30
N LEU A 8 0.45 -10.47 -16.66
CA LEU A 8 -0.71 -9.84 -16.04
C LEU A 8 -0.72 -9.97 -14.51
N ALA A 9 -0.23 -11.09 -13.96
CA ALA A 9 -0.17 -11.29 -12.52
C ALA A 9 0.89 -10.39 -11.85
N GLU A 10 2.03 -10.15 -12.49
CA GLU A 10 3.06 -9.22 -12.03
C GLU A 10 2.55 -7.78 -12.06
N LEU A 11 1.88 -7.38 -13.13
CA LEU A 11 1.29 -6.04 -13.23
C LEU A 11 0.21 -5.81 -12.17
N LEU A 12 -0.64 -6.81 -11.93
CA LEU A 12 -1.65 -6.76 -10.88
C LEU A 12 -1.02 -6.69 -9.48
N LYS A 13 0.04 -7.47 -9.23
CA LYS A 13 0.79 -7.43 -7.98
C LYS A 13 1.41 -6.06 -7.75
N GLN A 14 2.11 -5.50 -8.73
CA GLN A 14 2.71 -4.17 -8.63
C GLN A 14 1.65 -3.11 -8.38
N THR A 15 0.54 -3.14 -9.13
CA THR A 15 -0.57 -2.19 -8.96
C THR A 15 -1.19 -2.31 -7.56
N ALA A 16 -1.33 -3.53 -7.03
CA ALA A 16 -1.82 -3.77 -5.68
C ALA A 16 -0.86 -3.21 -4.61
N GLU A 17 0.45 -3.44 -4.75
CA GLU A 17 1.49 -2.91 -3.85
C GLU A 17 1.53 -1.38 -3.86
N GLU A 18 1.43 -0.75 -5.03
CA GLU A 18 1.34 0.71 -5.17
C GLU A 18 0.08 1.26 -4.49
N ASN A 19 -1.08 0.64 -4.72
CA ASN A 19 -2.34 1.06 -4.10
C ASN A 19 -2.31 0.93 -2.58
N GLN A 20 -1.71 -0.15 -2.07
CA GLN A 20 -1.54 -0.33 -0.63
C GLN A 20 -0.63 0.74 -0.02
N THR A 21 0.44 1.11 -0.73
CA THR A 21 1.35 2.19 -0.33
C THR A 21 0.64 3.55 -0.29
N ARG A 22 -0.17 3.88 -1.31
CA ARG A 22 -0.98 5.11 -1.35
C ARG A 22 -1.94 5.19 -0.16
N LYS A 23 -2.62 4.08 0.13
CA LYS A 23 -3.55 4.00 1.26
C LYS A 23 -2.86 4.18 2.62
N ILE A 24 -1.64 3.67 2.78
CA ILE A 24 -0.85 3.90 3.99
C ILE A 24 -0.50 5.39 4.12
N LEU A 25 -0.09 6.06 3.05
CA LEU A 25 0.21 7.49 3.07
C LEU A 25 -1.01 8.35 3.44
N GLU A 26 -2.20 7.99 2.93
CA GLU A 26 -3.46 8.64 3.31
C GLU A 26 -3.74 8.47 4.80
N ILE A 27 -3.63 7.24 5.32
CA ILE A 27 -3.80 6.96 6.76
C ILE A 27 -2.82 7.80 7.59
N LEU A 28 -1.54 7.82 7.23
CA LEU A 28 -0.53 8.60 7.93
C LEU A 28 -0.86 10.11 7.92
N SER A 29 -1.44 10.61 6.84
CA SER A 29 -1.82 12.02 6.69
C SER A 29 -3.05 12.40 7.52
N GLU A 30 -3.94 11.45 7.78
CA GLU A 30 -5.15 11.65 8.58
C GLU A 30 -4.96 11.41 10.09
N CYS A 31 -3.86 10.77 10.49
CA CYS A 31 -3.57 10.49 11.90
C CYS A 31 -2.98 11.70 12.60
N LYS A 32 -3.34 11.89 13.87
CA LYS A 32 -2.82 12.99 14.69
C LYS A 32 -1.45 12.66 15.28
N ASP A 33 -1.20 11.39 15.53
CA ASP A 33 0.03 10.89 16.13
C ASP A 33 0.45 9.54 15.55
N LEU A 34 1.68 9.16 15.90
CA LEU A 34 2.37 7.99 15.37
C LEU A 34 1.75 6.68 15.88
N ASP A 35 1.08 6.68 17.03
CA ASP A 35 0.49 5.49 17.62
C ASP A 35 -0.87 5.19 16.98
N GLU A 36 -1.70 6.20 16.75
CA GLU A 36 -2.94 6.09 15.95
C GLU A 36 -2.64 5.53 14.55
N ALA A 37 -1.58 6.03 13.92
CA ALA A 37 -1.18 5.60 12.59
C ALA A 37 -0.73 4.13 12.57
N LYS A 38 0.04 3.69 13.56
CA LYS A 38 0.45 2.28 13.71
C LYS A 38 -0.74 1.35 13.93
N GLU A 39 -1.73 1.75 14.72
CA GLU A 39 -2.93 0.94 14.95
C GLU A 39 -3.76 0.78 13.68
N LYS A 40 -3.99 1.88 12.94
CA LYS A 40 -4.73 1.85 11.68
C LYS A 40 -4.01 1.04 10.60
N ILE A 41 -2.68 1.13 10.51
CA ILE A 41 -1.89 0.30 9.58
C ILE A 41 -1.94 -1.18 9.97
N LYS A 42 -1.82 -1.52 11.26
CA LYS A 42 -1.97 -2.91 11.73
C LYS A 42 -3.36 -3.47 11.41
N ALA A 43 -4.41 -2.68 11.59
CA ALA A 43 -5.77 -3.06 11.22
C ALA A 43 -5.93 -3.24 9.70
N LEU A 44 -5.21 -2.45 8.88
CA LEU A 44 -5.19 -2.60 7.43
C LEU A 44 -4.49 -3.90 6.98
N LEU A 45 -3.41 -4.31 7.65
CA LEU A 45 -2.63 -5.52 7.31
C LEU A 45 -3.26 -6.82 7.81
N ASN A 46 -4.09 -6.77 8.86
CA ASN A 46 -4.81 -7.93 9.40
C ASN A 46 -6.13 -8.24 8.67
N LYS A 47 -6.37 -7.60 7.53
CA LYS A 47 -7.59 -7.70 6.72
C LYS A 47 -7.30 -8.48 5.45
#